data_AF-A0AA38NHH7-F1
#
_entry.id   AF-A0AA38NHH7-F1
#
_cell.length_a   1.000
_cell.length_b   1.000
_cell.length_c   1.000
_cell.angle_alpha   90.00
_cell.angle_beta   90.00
_cell.angle_gamma   90.00
#
_symmetry.space_group_name_H-M   'P 1'
#
loop_
_entity.id
_entity.type
_entity.pdbx_description
1 polymer ?
#
loop_
_entity_poly.entity_id
_entity_poly.type
_entity_poly.pdbx_seq_one_letter_code
_entity_poly.pdbx_strand_id
1 'polypeptide(L)'
;MAASLTAVKGYLQLPSGNSSFTQYSGCGSPACGVTATGFSAAINQLAFGSVPGLGAGDGCGRCFALTGAADPYSPAFTGPFNSIIVKVTDMCPVEGNEQWCGQTTSDPINSFGTEFHFDICEDTGGAAAFFPSGHTALTGTFTEVSCSEWSGSDGSDLWNGACISGESAAFWPDGVGCGNQGVCHCHL
;
A
#
# COMPACT_ATOMS: atom_id res chain seq x y z
N MET A 1 -0.73 13.86 23.09
CA MET A 1 -2.19 13.87 22.83
C MET A 1 -2.40 12.96 21.64
N ALA A 2 -2.91 11.75 21.86
CA ALA A 2 -3.16 10.81 20.77
C ALA A 2 -4.41 11.29 20.03
N ALA A 3 -4.27 11.63 18.74
CA ALA A 3 -5.43 11.77 17.88
C ALA A 3 -6.19 10.43 17.95
N SER A 4 -7.48 10.49 18.24
CA SER A 4 -8.34 9.31 18.25
C SER A 4 -8.51 8.88 16.79
N LEU A 5 -7.62 8.01 16.34
CA LEU A 5 -7.63 7.42 15.00
C LEU A 5 -8.86 6.51 14.91
N THR A 6 -9.86 6.89 14.13
CA THR A 6 -11.04 6.07 13.88
C THR A 6 -10.68 4.93 12.94
N ALA A 7 -10.12 3.85 13.49
CA ALA A 7 -9.96 2.59 12.77
C ALA A 7 -11.35 2.03 12.40
N VAL A 8 -11.81 2.28 11.17
CA VAL A 8 -13.11 1.77 10.71
C VAL A 8 -12.98 0.27 10.49
N LYS A 9 -13.74 -0.52 11.26
CA LYS A 9 -13.67 -1.99 11.29
C LYS A 9 -12.29 -2.56 11.69
N GLY A 10 -11.50 -1.77 12.43
CA GLY A 10 -10.20 -2.20 12.95
C GLY A 10 -9.02 -2.05 11.97
N TYR A 11 -9.23 -1.49 10.78
CA TYR A 11 -8.13 -1.20 9.85
C TYR A 11 -7.41 0.11 10.22
N LEU A 12 -6.09 0.16 10.05
CA LEU A 12 -5.26 1.34 10.28
C LEU A 12 -5.00 2.04 8.95
N GLN A 13 -5.71 3.15 8.72
CA GLN A 13 -5.72 3.87 7.45
C GLN A 13 -5.43 5.34 7.71
N LEU A 14 -4.20 5.76 7.41
CA LEU A 14 -3.71 7.12 7.62
C LEU A 14 -3.26 7.72 6.29
N PRO A 15 -3.42 9.04 6.08
CA PRO A 15 -3.00 9.69 4.86
C PRO A 15 -1.47 9.86 4.77
N SER A 16 -0.72 9.59 5.84
CA SER A 16 0.74 9.70 5.82
C SER A 16 1.36 8.94 6.98
N GLY A 17 2.60 8.51 6.84
CA GLY A 17 3.33 7.85 7.91
C GLY A 17 4.68 7.31 7.45
N ASN A 18 5.31 6.57 8.36
CA ASN A 18 6.50 5.79 8.06
C ASN A 18 6.09 4.46 7.43
N SER A 19 6.87 4.00 6.45
CA SER A 19 6.60 2.74 5.77
C SER A 19 7.88 2.02 5.38
N SER A 20 7.75 0.72 5.15
CA SER A 20 8.73 -0.10 4.47
C SER A 20 8.27 -0.37 3.03
N PHE A 21 9.22 -0.66 2.16
CA PHE A 21 9.00 -0.82 0.73
C PHE A 21 9.74 -2.05 0.23
N THR A 22 9.06 -2.91 -0.52
CA THR A 22 9.67 -3.96 -1.34
C THR A 22 9.11 -3.90 -2.76
N GLN A 23 9.45 -4.89 -3.57
CA GLN A 23 8.92 -5.06 -4.92
C GLN A 23 8.38 -6.47 -5.13
N TYR A 24 7.39 -6.58 -6.02
CA TYR A 24 6.84 -7.85 -6.47
C TYR A 24 6.54 -7.85 -7.97
N SER A 25 6.46 -9.05 -8.56
CA SER A 25 6.03 -9.26 -9.94
C SER A 25 4.63 -9.88 -9.99
N GLY A 26 3.91 -9.71 -11.10
CA GLY A 26 2.62 -10.37 -11.33
C GLY A 26 1.40 -9.58 -10.86
N CYS A 27 1.38 -8.25 -11.02
CA CYS A 27 0.26 -7.41 -10.60
C CYS A 27 -0.91 -7.34 -11.60
N GLY A 28 -1.01 -8.33 -12.50
CA GLY A 28 -2.02 -8.41 -13.56
C GLY A 28 -3.40 -8.91 -13.12
N SER A 29 -3.56 -9.37 -11.88
CA SER A 29 -4.85 -9.77 -11.31
C SER A 29 -4.95 -9.41 -9.81
N PRO A 30 -4.93 -8.11 -9.48
CA PRO A 30 -4.72 -7.66 -8.11
C PRO A 30 -6.03 -7.67 -7.29
N ALA A 31 -5.91 -7.58 -5.96
CA ALA A 31 -7.01 -7.73 -5.01
C ALA A 31 -8.12 -6.67 -5.11
N CYS A 32 -7.85 -5.49 -5.67
CA CYS A 32 -8.90 -4.50 -5.97
C CYS A 32 -9.75 -4.90 -7.19
N GLY A 33 -9.30 -5.89 -7.97
CA GLY A 33 -10.00 -6.39 -9.15
C GLY A 33 -9.86 -5.51 -10.38
N VAL A 34 -8.96 -4.53 -10.36
CA VAL A 34 -8.69 -3.61 -11.46
C VAL A 34 -7.18 -3.45 -11.59
N THR A 35 -6.63 -3.67 -12.78
CA THR A 35 -5.21 -3.42 -13.07
C THR A 35 -4.97 -1.93 -13.32
N ALA A 36 -3.71 -1.51 -13.36
CA ALA A 36 -3.35 -0.15 -13.75
C ALA A 36 -2.14 -0.16 -14.69
N THR A 37 -2.06 0.79 -15.62
CA THR A 37 -0.91 0.95 -16.51
C THR A 37 0.21 1.80 -15.90
N GLY A 38 -0.13 2.64 -14.92
CA GLY A 38 0.84 3.42 -14.16
C GLY A 38 1.41 2.64 -12.98
N PHE A 39 2.33 3.26 -12.24
CA PHE A 39 2.95 2.63 -11.07
C PHE A 39 1.89 2.21 -10.06
N SER A 40 1.91 0.93 -9.70
CA SER A 40 0.97 0.33 -8.78
C SER A 40 1.69 -0.31 -7.61
N ALA A 41 0.97 -0.47 -6.50
CA ALA A 41 1.48 -1.15 -5.32
C ALA A 41 0.41 -1.99 -4.64
N ALA A 42 0.87 -3.01 -3.92
CA ALA A 42 0.12 -3.65 -2.87
C ALA A 42 0.37 -2.91 -1.54
N ILE A 43 -0.66 -2.68 -0.73
CA ILE A 43 -0.48 -2.15 0.64
C ILE A 43 -0.75 -3.25 1.66
N ASN A 44 -0.09 -3.24 2.82
CA ASN A 44 -0.31 -4.25 3.87
C ASN A 44 -1.78 -4.36 4.27
N GLN A 45 -2.22 -5.58 4.56
CA GLN A 45 -3.62 -5.93 4.84
C GLN A 45 -4.31 -5.01 5.85
N LEU A 46 -3.62 -4.60 6.92
CA LEU A 46 -4.14 -3.72 7.95
C LEU A 46 -4.53 -2.33 7.41
N ALA A 47 -3.89 -1.87 6.34
CA ALA A 47 -4.21 -0.61 5.66
C ALA A 47 -5.03 -0.81 4.37
N PHE A 48 -4.96 -1.99 3.75
CA PHE A 48 -5.73 -2.31 2.54
C PHE A 48 -7.24 -2.21 2.78
N GLY A 49 -7.71 -2.66 3.95
CA GLY A 49 -9.13 -2.58 4.31
C GLY A 49 -9.94 -3.81 3.95
N SER A 50 -9.30 -4.97 3.71
CA SER A 50 -9.96 -6.24 3.40
C SER A 50 -9.06 -7.40 3.81
N VAL A 51 -9.50 -8.63 3.55
CA VAL A 51 -8.74 -9.87 3.74
C VAL A 51 -8.84 -10.73 2.46
N PRO A 52 -7.96 -11.73 2.26
CA PRO A 52 -8.01 -12.59 1.08
C PRO A 52 -9.41 -13.14 0.80
N GLY A 53 -9.88 -12.95 -0.44
CA GLY A 53 -11.17 -13.44 -0.92
C GLY A 53 -12.39 -12.55 -0.64
N LEU A 54 -12.27 -11.45 0.12
CA LEU A 54 -13.40 -10.53 0.37
C LEU A 54 -13.46 -9.33 -0.60
N GLY A 55 -12.53 -9.25 -1.56
CA GLY A 55 -12.50 -8.19 -2.57
C GLY A 55 -11.88 -6.88 -2.07
N ALA A 56 -12.24 -5.78 -2.73
CA ALA A 56 -11.62 -4.48 -2.56
C ALA A 56 -11.85 -3.88 -1.17
N GLY A 57 -10.77 -3.44 -0.51
CA GLY A 57 -10.83 -2.62 0.69
C GLY A 57 -10.73 -1.13 0.38
N ASP A 58 -10.83 -0.26 1.40
CA ASP A 58 -10.84 1.19 1.17
C ASP A 58 -9.50 1.77 0.71
N GLY A 59 -8.40 0.99 0.75
CA GLY A 59 -7.13 1.37 0.16
C GLY A 59 -7.16 1.36 -1.37
N CYS A 60 -8.11 0.66 -1.98
CA CYS A 60 -8.19 0.50 -3.42
C CYS A 60 -8.40 1.83 -4.16
N GLY A 61 -7.46 2.11 -5.06
CA GLY A 61 -7.47 3.25 -5.96
C GLY A 61 -6.86 4.53 -5.40
N ARG A 62 -6.52 4.58 -4.12
CA ARG A 62 -5.86 5.74 -3.52
C ARG A 62 -4.43 5.88 -4.06
N CYS A 63 -3.99 7.12 -4.22
CA CYS A 63 -2.66 7.44 -4.72
C CYS A 63 -1.76 7.96 -3.61
N PHE A 64 -0.51 7.51 -3.58
CA PHE A 64 0.45 7.86 -2.55
C PHE A 64 1.80 8.24 -3.15
N ALA A 65 2.34 9.36 -2.72
CA ALA A 65 3.75 9.70 -2.90
C ALA A 65 4.59 8.89 -1.90
N LEU A 66 5.42 7.99 -2.41
CA LEU A 66 6.36 7.17 -1.63
C LEU A 66 7.75 7.80 -1.71
N THR A 67 8.49 7.81 -0.61
CA THR A 67 9.87 8.32 -0.56
C THR A 67 10.76 7.37 0.23
N GLY A 68 11.80 6.83 -0.42
CA GLY A 68 12.81 6.01 0.24
C GLY A 68 13.78 6.87 1.07
N ALA A 69 14.30 6.33 2.17
CA ALA A 69 15.22 7.07 3.04
C ALA A 69 16.36 6.22 3.64
N ALA A 70 16.17 4.91 3.75
CA ALA A 70 17.20 4.00 4.26
C ALA A 70 17.03 2.59 3.69
N ASP A 71 18.13 1.87 3.53
CA ASP A 71 18.13 0.42 3.33
C ASP A 71 18.34 -0.26 4.69
N PRO A 72 17.35 -0.99 5.24
CA PRO A 72 17.48 -1.66 6.53
C PRO A 72 18.50 -2.82 6.52
N TYR A 73 18.84 -3.37 5.35
CA TYR A 73 19.87 -4.40 5.19
C TYR A 73 21.26 -3.80 4.94
N SER A 74 21.34 -2.56 4.45
CA SER A 74 22.59 -1.83 4.23
C SER A 74 22.59 -0.48 4.96
N PRO A 75 22.65 -0.41 6.30
CA PRO A 75 22.49 0.84 7.04
C PRO A 75 23.54 1.93 6.74
N ALA A 76 24.67 1.56 6.13
CA ALA A 76 25.71 2.49 5.69
C ALA A 76 25.45 3.11 4.30
N PHE A 77 24.47 2.60 3.56
CA PHE A 77 24.09 3.14 2.25
C PHE A 77 23.30 4.45 2.44
N THR A 78 23.80 5.53 1.83
CA THR A 78 23.24 6.88 2.00
C THR A 78 22.45 7.38 0.79
N GLY A 79 22.06 6.48 -0.12
CA GLY A 79 21.33 6.81 -1.35
C GLY A 79 22.23 6.89 -2.60
N PRO A 80 21.70 7.43 -3.72
CA PRO A 80 20.49 8.26 -3.81
C PRO A 80 19.21 7.46 -3.51
N PHE A 81 18.22 8.12 -2.89
CA PHE A 81 16.87 7.60 -2.74
C PHE A 81 15.91 8.39 -3.63
N ASN A 82 14.84 7.74 -4.06
CA ASN A 82 13.87 8.30 -5.00
C ASN A 82 12.49 8.45 -4.37
N SER A 83 11.65 9.24 -5.05
CA SER A 83 10.22 9.33 -4.78
C SER A 83 9.42 8.98 -6.02
N ILE A 84 8.29 8.29 -5.83
CA ILE A 84 7.34 7.97 -6.90
C ILE A 84 5.91 8.19 -6.41
N ILE A 85 4.95 8.26 -7.33
CA ILE A 85 3.53 8.24 -7.00
C ILE A 85 2.97 6.92 -7.50
N VAL A 86 2.37 6.15 -6.60
CA VAL A 86 1.71 4.87 -6.91
C VAL A 86 0.21 4.98 -6.70
N LYS A 87 -0.56 4.16 -7.43
CA LYS A 87 -1.95 3.85 -7.12
C LYS A 87 -2.00 2.47 -6.44
N VAL A 88 -2.69 2.36 -5.31
CA VAL A 88 -2.89 1.05 -4.66
C VAL A 88 -3.93 0.25 -5.44
N THR A 89 -3.51 -0.89 -5.98
CA THR A 89 -4.39 -1.81 -6.72
C THR A 89 -4.48 -3.18 -6.06
N ASP A 90 -3.58 -3.48 -5.11
CA ASP A 90 -3.43 -4.82 -4.57
C ASP A 90 -3.25 -4.82 -3.04
N MET A 91 -3.27 -6.02 -2.48
CA MET A 91 -3.11 -6.28 -1.06
C MET A 91 -1.88 -7.14 -0.83
N CYS A 92 -1.04 -6.73 0.13
CA CYS A 92 -0.01 -7.60 0.68
C CYS A 92 -0.58 -8.26 1.95
N PRO A 93 -0.99 -9.55 1.90
CA PRO A 93 -1.63 -10.22 3.02
C PRO A 93 -0.66 -10.45 4.17
N VAL A 94 -1.18 -10.62 5.39
CA VAL A 94 -0.37 -11.01 6.56
C VAL A 94 0.28 -12.38 6.33
N GLU A 95 -0.53 -13.37 5.92
CA GLU A 95 -0.07 -14.75 5.70
C GLU A 95 0.98 -14.80 4.58
N GLY A 96 2.15 -15.35 4.92
CA GLY A 96 3.27 -15.51 3.99
C GLY A 96 4.14 -14.25 3.81
N ASN A 97 3.77 -13.12 4.42
CA ASN A 97 4.53 -11.86 4.35
C ASN A 97 4.77 -11.25 5.74
N GLU A 98 4.88 -12.07 6.78
CA GLU A 98 4.92 -11.64 8.19
C GLU A 98 6.03 -10.61 8.46
N GLN A 99 7.16 -10.73 7.76
CA GLN A 99 8.28 -9.81 7.87
C GLN A 99 7.91 -8.36 7.50
N TRP A 100 7.08 -8.17 6.47
CA TRP A 100 6.82 -6.88 5.84
C TRP A 100 5.38 -6.40 6.03
N CYS A 101 4.41 -7.29 5.87
CA CYS A 101 2.97 -7.02 5.88
C CYS A 101 2.25 -7.66 7.08
N GLY A 102 3.02 -8.17 8.06
CA GLY A 102 2.50 -8.85 9.24
C GLY A 102 1.83 -7.94 10.29
N GLN A 103 1.56 -6.67 9.98
CA GLN A 103 0.91 -5.76 10.92
C GLN A 103 -0.52 -6.22 11.23
N THR A 104 -0.88 -6.12 12.49
CA THR A 104 -2.18 -6.52 13.05
C THR A 104 -2.74 -5.43 13.94
N THR A 105 -3.99 -5.58 14.40
CA THR A 105 -4.56 -4.66 15.39
C THR A 105 -3.89 -4.76 16.76
N SER A 106 -3.36 -5.93 17.12
CA SER A 106 -2.64 -6.17 18.39
C SER A 106 -1.15 -5.85 18.33
N ASP A 107 -0.55 -5.98 17.15
CA ASP A 107 0.86 -5.69 16.88
C ASP A 107 0.96 -4.93 15.55
N PRO A 108 0.83 -3.59 15.58
CA PRO A 108 0.64 -2.79 14.38
C PRO A 108 1.94 -2.49 13.64
N ILE A 109 3.08 -3.08 14.03
CA ILE A 109 4.37 -2.83 13.39
C ILE A 109 4.93 -4.13 12.80
N ASN A 110 5.62 -4.03 11.67
CA ASN A 110 6.33 -5.17 11.09
C ASN A 110 7.73 -5.33 11.68
N SER A 111 8.51 -6.28 11.14
CA SER A 111 9.87 -6.59 11.62
C SER A 111 10.87 -5.43 11.45
N PHE A 112 10.50 -4.38 10.72
CA PHE A 112 11.29 -3.17 10.51
C PHE A 112 10.75 -1.95 11.25
N GLY A 113 9.78 -2.14 12.16
CA GLY A 113 9.25 -1.09 13.01
C GLY A 113 8.32 -0.09 12.29
N THR A 114 7.69 -0.51 11.19
CA THR A 114 6.79 0.34 10.40
C THR A 114 5.34 -0.17 10.43
N GLU A 115 4.39 0.76 10.53
CA GLU A 115 2.95 0.45 10.57
C GLU A 115 2.35 0.13 9.19
N PHE A 116 3.03 0.60 8.15
CA PHE A 116 2.60 0.46 6.77
C PHE A 116 3.69 -0.20 5.94
N HIS A 117 3.26 -0.92 4.92
CA HIS A 117 4.14 -1.45 3.90
C HIS A 117 3.53 -1.29 2.52
N PHE A 118 4.34 -0.87 1.55
CA PHE A 118 3.99 -0.87 0.14
C PHE A 118 4.90 -1.82 -0.63
N ASP A 119 4.32 -2.83 -1.25
CA ASP A 119 5.01 -3.73 -2.16
C ASP A 119 4.78 -3.22 -3.58
N ILE A 120 5.83 -2.69 -4.21
CA ILE A 120 5.71 -1.92 -5.46
C ILE A 120 5.79 -2.86 -6.66
N CYS A 121 4.84 -2.77 -7.60
CA CYS A 121 4.83 -3.66 -8.75
C CYS A 121 5.99 -3.37 -9.71
N GLU A 122 6.74 -4.42 -10.07
CA GLU A 122 7.79 -4.38 -11.09
C GLU A 122 7.22 -4.22 -12.50
N ASP A 123 6.10 -4.89 -12.79
CA ASP A 123 5.52 -4.98 -14.13
C ASP A 123 5.13 -3.62 -14.73
N THR A 124 4.74 -2.67 -13.87
CA THR A 124 4.36 -1.30 -14.27
C THR A 124 5.53 -0.32 -14.23
N GLY A 125 6.73 -0.79 -13.86
CA GLY A 125 7.97 0.01 -13.80
C GLY A 125 8.18 0.79 -12.52
N GLY A 126 7.26 0.70 -11.54
CA GLY A 126 7.35 1.47 -10.29
C GLY A 126 8.57 1.08 -9.46
N ALA A 127 8.85 -0.22 -9.33
CA ALA A 127 10.00 -0.70 -8.59
C ALA A 127 11.33 -0.20 -9.17
N ALA A 128 11.48 -0.25 -10.50
CA ALA A 128 12.67 0.23 -11.20
C ALA A 128 12.89 1.75 -11.05
N ALA A 129 11.81 2.52 -10.87
CA ALA A 129 11.89 3.96 -10.62
C ALA A 129 12.19 4.31 -9.15
N PHE A 130 11.83 3.43 -8.22
CA PHE A 130 11.97 3.69 -6.78
C PHE A 130 13.29 3.17 -6.21
N PHE A 131 13.61 1.90 -6.46
CA PHE A 131 14.71 1.19 -5.82
C PHE A 131 16.05 1.44 -6.54
N PRO A 132 17.08 1.93 -5.82
CA PRO A 132 18.44 1.94 -6.35
C PRO A 132 18.91 0.52 -6.68
N SER A 133 19.76 0.38 -7.70
CA SER A 133 20.31 -0.92 -8.09
C SER A 133 20.96 -1.64 -6.90
N GLY A 134 20.50 -2.85 -6.59
CA GLY A 134 21.00 -3.66 -5.47
C GLY A 134 20.32 -3.40 -4.12
N HIS A 135 19.33 -2.49 -4.07
CA HIS A 135 18.63 -2.09 -2.85
C HIS A 135 17.11 -2.23 -3.04
N THR A 136 16.59 -3.45 -2.99
CA THR A 136 15.16 -3.77 -3.27
C THR A 136 14.27 -3.80 -2.03
N ALA A 137 14.79 -3.34 -0.89
CA ALA A 137 14.05 -3.20 0.34
C ALA A 137 14.48 -1.89 1.00
N LEU A 138 13.52 -1.02 1.31
CA LEU A 138 13.79 0.30 1.88
C LEU A 138 12.82 0.59 3.02
N THR A 139 13.16 1.55 3.85
CA THR A 139 12.22 2.27 4.72
C THR A 139 12.22 3.75 4.37
N GLY A 140 11.14 4.44 4.74
CA GLY A 140 10.95 5.86 4.48
C GLY A 140 9.54 6.30 4.80
N THR A 141 8.94 7.14 3.95
CA THR A 141 7.64 7.77 4.21
C THR A 141 6.69 7.65 3.04
N PHE A 142 5.39 7.78 3.35
CA PHE A 142 4.35 7.94 2.34
C PHE A 142 3.46 9.13 2.69
N THR A 143 2.81 9.69 1.67
CA THR A 143 1.74 10.70 1.82
C THR A 143 0.71 10.48 0.73
N GLU A 144 -0.56 10.40 1.10
CA GLU A 144 -1.69 10.35 0.20
C GLU A 144 -1.77 11.65 -0.58
N VAL A 145 -1.93 11.53 -1.90
CA VAL A 145 -1.95 12.65 -2.84
C VAL A 145 -3.12 12.51 -3.78
N SER A 146 -3.45 13.58 -4.50
CA SER A 146 -4.48 13.49 -5.53
C SER A 146 -4.00 12.54 -6.63
N CYS A 147 -4.87 11.64 -7.10
CA CYS A 147 -4.55 10.81 -8.27
C CYS A 147 -4.36 11.62 -9.55
N SER A 148 -4.63 12.93 -9.56
CA SER A 148 -4.19 13.82 -10.64
C SER A 148 -2.67 13.94 -10.77
N GLU A 149 -1.92 13.58 -9.72
CA GLU A 149 -0.46 13.51 -9.73
C GLU A 149 0.07 12.14 -10.20
N TRP A 150 -0.79 11.12 -10.23
CA TRP A 150 -0.45 9.79 -10.71
C TRP A 150 -0.60 9.72 -12.24
N SER A 151 0.37 9.10 -12.91
CA SER A 151 0.34 8.90 -14.36
C SER A 151 0.00 7.45 -14.68
N GLY A 152 -1.10 7.25 -15.40
CA GLY A 152 -1.55 5.94 -15.86
C GLY A 152 -3.02 5.94 -16.21
N SER A 153 -3.57 4.74 -16.40
CA SER A 153 -5.00 4.50 -16.58
C SER A 153 -5.37 3.17 -15.96
N ASP A 154 -6.64 3.07 -15.56
CA ASP A 154 -7.18 1.85 -14.97
C ASP A 154 -7.53 0.85 -16.08
N GLY A 155 -7.37 -0.43 -15.75
CA GLY A 155 -7.84 -1.53 -16.56
C GLY A 155 -9.36 -1.73 -16.43
N SER A 156 -9.87 -2.78 -17.06
CA SER A 156 -11.25 -3.21 -16.86
C SER A 156 -11.42 -3.97 -15.55
N ASP A 157 -12.62 -3.91 -14.98
CA ASP A 157 -13.04 -4.78 -13.88
C ASP A 157 -12.83 -6.26 -14.24
N LEU A 158 -12.10 -6.97 -13.40
CA LEU A 158 -11.83 -8.40 -13.56
C LEU A 158 -12.97 -9.27 -13.00
N TRP A 159 -13.78 -8.72 -12.10
CA TRP A 159 -14.90 -9.41 -11.45
C TRP A 159 -15.92 -8.41 -10.88
N ASN A 160 -17.15 -8.88 -10.67
CA ASN A 160 -18.22 -8.06 -10.10
C ASN A 160 -17.89 -7.63 -8.67
N GLY A 161 -17.83 -6.32 -8.43
CA GLY A 161 -17.44 -5.75 -7.14
C GLY A 161 -15.99 -5.28 -7.08
N ALA A 162 -15.24 -5.40 -8.18
CA ALA A 162 -13.96 -4.72 -8.35
C ALA A 162 -14.15 -3.21 -8.12
N CYS A 163 -13.16 -2.55 -7.53
CA CYS A 163 -13.31 -1.15 -7.15
C CYS A 163 -11.95 -0.43 -7.06
N ILE A 164 -11.90 0.79 -7.61
CA ILE A 164 -10.79 1.76 -7.53
C ILE A 164 -11.32 3.16 -7.12
N SER A 165 -12.55 3.24 -6.60
CA SER A 165 -13.21 4.52 -6.26
C SER A 165 -12.44 5.40 -5.28
N GLY A 166 -11.44 4.88 -4.56
CA GLY A 166 -10.51 5.66 -3.75
C GLY A 166 -9.73 6.71 -4.55
N GLU A 167 -9.63 6.59 -5.87
CA GLU A 167 -8.91 7.56 -6.72
C GLU A 167 -9.54 8.96 -6.74
N SER A 168 -10.82 9.06 -6.37
CA SER A 168 -11.62 10.29 -6.37
C SER A 168 -12.16 10.66 -4.99
N ALA A 169 -11.80 9.87 -3.97
CA ALA A 169 -12.20 10.11 -2.59
C ALA A 169 -11.41 11.28 -1.98
N ALA A 170 -11.96 11.88 -0.92
CA ALA A 170 -11.13 12.68 -0.02
C ALA A 170 -10.08 11.79 0.66
N PHE A 171 -8.95 12.39 1.05
CA PHE A 171 -7.89 11.66 1.74
C PHE A 171 -8.39 11.06 3.05
N TRP A 172 -7.74 9.99 3.50
CA TRP A 172 -7.99 9.45 4.82
C TRP A 172 -7.70 10.48 5.92
N PRO A 173 -8.43 10.43 7.05
CA PRO A 173 -9.58 9.54 7.35
C PRO A 173 -10.93 10.10 6.86
N ASP A 174 -10.95 11.22 6.14
CA ASP A 174 -12.17 11.99 5.88
C ASP A 174 -13.00 11.46 4.69
N GLY A 175 -12.38 10.77 3.75
CA GLY A 175 -13.06 10.16 2.60
C GLY A 175 -13.12 8.64 2.67
N VAL A 176 -14.22 8.08 2.14
CA VAL A 176 -14.40 6.64 1.89
C VAL A 176 -14.51 6.44 0.39
N GLY A 177 -13.66 5.60 -0.18
CA GLY A 177 -13.70 5.17 -1.57
C GLY A 177 -14.49 3.87 -1.69
N CYS A 178 -13.79 2.74 -1.73
CA CYS A 178 -14.39 1.41 -1.88
C CYS A 178 -15.01 0.87 -0.57
N GLY A 179 -14.58 1.37 0.58
CA GLY A 179 -15.02 0.92 1.90
C GLY A 179 -14.36 -0.39 2.36
N ASN A 180 -14.16 -0.51 3.67
CA ASN A 180 -13.52 -1.69 4.26
C ASN A 180 -14.46 -2.92 4.27
N GLN A 181 -13.90 -4.10 4.01
CA GLN A 181 -14.59 -5.39 4.04
C GLN A 181 -14.18 -6.22 5.26
N GLY A 182 -15.16 -6.91 5.85
CA GLY A 182 -14.96 -7.66 7.09
C GLY A 182 -14.51 -6.78 8.26
N VAL A 183 -14.11 -7.42 9.36
CA VAL A 183 -13.43 -6.79 10.49
C VAL A 183 -12.02 -7.35 10.50
N CYS A 184 -11.00 -6.50 10.62
CA CYS A 184 -9.62 -6.96 10.75
C CYS A 184 -9.46 -7.74 12.07
N HIS A 185 -9.62 -9.06 11.97
CA HIS A 185 -9.09 -10.04 12.92
C HIS A 185 -7.75 -10.52 12.39
N CYS A 186 -6.93 -9.59 11.91
CA CYS A 186 -5.60 -9.89 11.41
C CYS A 186 -4.81 -10.43 12.61
N HIS A 187 -4.84 -11.73 12.83
CA HIS A 187 -4.10 -12.49 13.82
C HIS A 187 -3.58 -13.70 13.05
N LEU A 188 -2.37 -14.13 13.38
CA LEU A 188 -1.75 -15.34 12.84
C LEU A 188 -2.57 -16.60 13.16
#